data_AF-A0A8X6P943-F1
#
_entry.id   AF-A0A8X6P943-F1
#
_cell.length_a   1.000
_cell.length_b   1.000
_cell.length_c   1.000
_cell.angle_alpha   90.00
_cell.angle_beta   90.00
_cell.angle_gamma   90.00
#
_symmetry.space_group_name_H-M   'P 1'
#
loop_
_entity.id
_entity.type
_entity.pdbx_description
1 polymer ?
#
loop_
_entity_poly.entity_id
_entity_poly.type
_entity_poly.pdbx_seq_one_letter_code
_entity_poly.pdbx_strand_id
1 'polypeptide(L)'
;MPENKWLEFENFNFNIPVPYTIYADFESLIVKINSCAPDPARSYTVPIADHISCGYAYTVIGPDGNFKKPPVVYRGENAVDHFLENLIKEEEEILNILKNVKPMLFSDENKLDFKNATICHICEKPLLGDRVRDHDHLTGAYRGAAHNICNINYTLAKHIPVIIHNLRGYDSHLIMQSVGKIKNKNITCIPSNSEKYISFSIGSLRFLDSLQFLNASLEKLVSNLEKTQLKLTSDFFKDKTDLMVHKGIYPYEYMDNFQKFSERHLPPKETFF
;
A
#
# COMPACT_ATOMS: atom_id res chain seq x y z
N MET A 1 -12.94 -11.96 -33.09
CA MET A 1 -13.06 -13.06 -32.10
C MET A 1 -11.66 -13.43 -31.65
N PRO A 2 -11.43 -13.84 -30.39
CA PRO A 2 -10.12 -14.35 -30.00
C PRO A 2 -9.76 -15.54 -30.90
N GLU A 3 -8.51 -15.61 -31.36
CA GLU A 3 -8.06 -16.68 -32.26
C GLU A 3 -7.97 -18.04 -31.53
N ASN A 4 -7.75 -18.01 -30.22
CA ASN A 4 -7.68 -19.21 -29.40
C ASN A 4 -9.06 -19.61 -28.83
N LYS A 5 -9.42 -20.88 -29.01
CA LYS A 5 -10.63 -21.50 -28.43
C LYS A 5 -10.60 -21.63 -26.92
N TRP A 6 -9.41 -21.58 -26.31
CA TRP A 6 -9.18 -21.78 -24.89
C TRP A 6 -8.47 -20.57 -24.31
N LEU A 7 -8.87 -20.18 -23.10
CA LEU A 7 -8.20 -19.16 -22.30
C LEU A 7 -7.19 -19.86 -21.40
N GLU A 8 -5.94 -19.46 -21.50
CA GLU A 8 -4.86 -19.92 -20.63
C GLU A 8 -4.28 -18.72 -19.87
N PHE A 9 -3.76 -18.96 -18.67
CA PHE A 9 -3.03 -17.95 -17.94
C PHE A 9 -1.58 -17.91 -18.44
N GLU A 10 -1.10 -16.74 -18.83
CA GLU A 10 0.24 -16.58 -19.40
C GLU A 10 1.21 -15.82 -18.48
N ASN A 11 0.68 -14.93 -17.64
CA ASN A 11 1.49 -14.03 -16.81
C ASN A 11 1.75 -14.61 -15.41
N PHE A 12 2.45 -15.75 -15.38
CA PHE A 12 2.74 -16.49 -14.15
C PHE A 12 3.45 -15.68 -13.08
N ASN A 13 4.20 -14.64 -13.44
CA ASN A 13 4.85 -13.75 -12.48
C ASN A 13 3.88 -13.06 -11.52
N PHE A 14 2.61 -12.88 -11.88
CA PHE A 14 1.58 -12.33 -10.97
C PHE A 14 1.12 -13.32 -9.90
N ASN A 15 1.51 -14.60 -9.98
CA ASN A 15 1.27 -15.57 -8.92
C ASN A 15 2.21 -15.39 -7.73
N ILE A 16 3.29 -14.61 -7.90
CA ILE A 16 4.21 -14.31 -6.80
C ILE A 16 3.67 -13.09 -6.04
N PRO A 17 3.35 -13.22 -4.74
CA PRO A 17 2.93 -12.10 -3.92
C PRO A 17 4.02 -11.02 -3.88
N VAL A 18 3.60 -9.76 -3.81
CA VAL A 18 4.55 -8.68 -3.59
C VAL A 18 5.08 -8.77 -2.15
N PRO A 19 6.40 -8.82 -1.93
CA PRO A 19 6.95 -9.18 -0.63
C PRO A 19 6.83 -8.09 0.44
N TYR A 20 6.67 -6.84 0.03
CA TYR A 20 6.50 -5.72 0.95
C TYR A 20 5.31 -4.88 0.53
N THR A 21 4.49 -4.51 1.51
CA THR A 21 3.32 -3.62 1.32
C THR A 21 3.32 -2.56 2.42
N ILE A 22 3.05 -1.32 2.03
CA ILE A 22 2.92 -0.20 2.94
C ILE A 22 1.44 0.13 3.10
N TYR A 23 0.96 0.24 4.33
CA TYR A 23 -0.38 0.77 4.62
C TYR A 23 -0.22 2.13 5.28
N ALA A 24 -1.01 3.11 4.86
CA ALA A 24 -0.94 4.46 5.39
C ALA A 24 -2.31 5.11 5.52
N ASP A 25 -2.36 6.15 6.35
CA ASP A 25 -3.52 6.99 6.60
C ASP A 25 -3.07 8.39 6.98
N PHE A 26 -3.89 9.41 6.70
CA PHE A 26 -3.61 10.81 6.98
C PHE A 26 -4.69 11.44 7.85
N GLU A 27 -4.28 12.46 8.59
CA GLU A 27 -5.18 13.37 9.28
C GLU A 27 -5.01 14.78 8.75
N SER A 28 -6.10 15.55 8.72
CA SER A 28 -6.12 16.91 8.19
C SER A 28 -6.84 17.87 9.14
N LEU A 29 -6.34 19.10 9.18
CA LEU A 29 -7.05 20.25 9.73
C LEU A 29 -8.06 20.77 8.71
N ILE A 30 -9.21 21.23 9.20
CA ILE A 30 -10.23 21.89 8.39
C ILE A 30 -10.16 23.40 8.66
N VAL A 31 -9.45 24.13 7.80
CA VAL A 31 -9.25 25.58 7.96
C VAL A 31 -10.30 26.33 7.15
N LYS A 32 -11.18 27.08 7.83
CA LYS A 32 -12.26 27.83 7.15
C LYS A 32 -11.68 28.89 6.21
N ILE A 33 -12.21 28.95 4.99
CA ILE A 33 -11.82 29.96 4.00
C ILE A 33 -12.88 31.07 4.00
N ASN A 34 -12.44 32.32 4.08
CA ASN A 34 -13.31 33.47 3.82
C ASN A 34 -13.45 33.64 2.30
N SER A 35 -14.56 33.19 1.73
CA SER A 35 -14.85 33.34 0.30
C SER A 35 -15.68 34.60 0.01
N CYS A 36 -15.50 35.15 -1.19
CA CYS A 36 -16.35 36.22 -1.73
C CYS A 36 -17.67 35.63 -2.26
N ALA A 37 -18.69 36.48 -2.42
CA ALA A 37 -19.96 36.06 -3.02
C ALA A 37 -19.74 35.43 -4.42
N PRO A 38 -20.44 34.33 -4.75
CA PRO A 38 -20.26 33.64 -6.02
C PRO A 38 -20.61 34.56 -7.19
N ASP A 39 -19.75 34.59 -8.20
CA ASP A 39 -19.98 35.29 -9.47
C ASP A 39 -20.48 34.28 -10.52
N PRO A 40 -21.76 34.34 -10.93
CA PRO A 40 -22.35 33.42 -11.91
C PRO A 40 -21.62 33.40 -13.27
N ALA A 41 -20.83 34.43 -13.59
CA ALA A 41 -20.03 34.48 -14.82
C ALA A 41 -18.69 33.73 -14.72
N ARG A 42 -18.25 33.33 -13.51
CA ARG A 42 -16.93 32.73 -13.26
C ARG A 42 -16.97 31.37 -12.59
N SER A 43 -17.82 31.17 -11.57
CA SER A 43 -17.92 29.89 -10.84
C SER A 43 -19.16 29.83 -9.97
N TYR A 44 -19.81 28.66 -9.93
CA TYR A 44 -20.89 28.34 -8.98
C TYR A 44 -20.38 27.64 -7.71
N THR A 45 -19.10 27.28 -7.64
CA THR A 45 -18.52 26.57 -6.50
C THR A 45 -17.94 27.55 -5.49
N VAL A 46 -18.39 27.46 -4.24
CA VAL A 46 -17.88 28.25 -3.11
C VAL A 46 -16.98 27.35 -2.27
N PRO A 47 -15.66 27.57 -2.23
CA PRO A 47 -14.78 26.83 -1.32
C PRO A 47 -15.07 27.25 0.13
N ILE A 48 -15.33 26.26 0.98
CA ILE A 48 -15.78 26.46 2.38
C ILE A 48 -14.59 26.32 3.35
N ALA A 49 -13.72 25.35 3.11
CA ALA A 49 -12.56 25.07 3.94
C ALA A 49 -11.40 24.54 3.11
N ASP A 50 -10.19 24.81 3.59
CA ASP A 50 -8.95 24.23 3.12
C ASP A 50 -8.58 23.05 4.02
N HIS A 51 -8.14 21.96 3.40
CA HIS A 51 -7.78 20.73 4.09
C HIS A 51 -6.26 20.64 4.17
N ILE A 52 -5.71 20.92 5.36
CA ILE A 52 -4.25 20.94 5.57
C ILE A 52 -3.85 19.66 6.28
N SER A 53 -3.10 18.80 5.61
CA SER A 53 -2.56 17.59 6.25
C SER A 53 -1.70 17.95 7.45
N CYS A 54 -2.04 17.38 8.61
CA CYS A 54 -1.40 17.67 9.89
C CYS A 54 -0.77 16.45 10.56
N GLY A 55 -0.97 15.28 9.99
CA GLY A 55 -0.37 14.05 10.48
C GLY A 55 -0.59 12.90 9.52
N TYR A 56 0.19 11.85 9.74
CA TYR A 56 0.02 10.58 9.06
C TYR A 56 0.50 9.44 9.96
N ALA A 57 0.03 8.25 9.64
CA ALA A 57 0.64 7.01 10.09
C ALA A 57 0.92 6.12 8.89
N TYR A 58 2.03 5.40 8.91
CA TYR A 58 2.23 4.28 7.99
C TYR A 58 2.91 3.10 8.66
N THR A 59 2.70 1.92 8.09
CA THR A 59 3.37 0.70 8.49
C THR A 59 3.83 -0.08 7.27
N VAL A 60 4.94 -0.80 7.41
CA VAL A 60 5.52 -1.65 6.37
C VAL A 60 5.36 -3.10 6.78
N ILE A 61 4.61 -3.86 5.99
CA ILE A 61 4.39 -5.29 6.18
C ILE A 61 5.39 -6.06 5.33
N GLY A 62 6.11 -6.99 5.97
CA GLY A 62 7.10 -7.84 5.34
C GLY A 62 6.51 -9.12 4.72
N PRO A 63 7.36 -9.96 4.12
CA PRO A 63 6.94 -11.17 3.42
C PRO A 63 6.39 -12.25 4.36
N ASP A 64 6.66 -12.15 5.66
CA ASP A 64 6.13 -13.03 6.71
C ASP A 64 4.75 -12.57 7.23
N GLY A 65 4.20 -11.49 6.67
CA GLY A 65 2.93 -10.90 7.09
C GLY A 65 3.01 -10.10 8.39
N ASN A 66 4.20 -9.86 8.94
CA ASN A 66 4.39 -9.07 10.15
C ASN A 66 4.96 -7.69 9.84
N PHE A 67 4.98 -6.82 10.85
CA PHE A 67 5.64 -5.52 10.76
C PHE A 67 7.14 -5.68 10.50
N LYS A 68 7.65 -5.08 9.41
CA LYS A 68 9.10 -4.91 9.19
C LYS A 68 9.73 -4.10 10.33
N LYS A 69 8.99 -3.08 10.81
CA LYS A 69 9.37 -2.20 11.90
C LYS A 69 8.12 -1.59 12.55
N PRO A 70 8.23 -1.00 13.76
CA PRO A 70 7.10 -0.33 14.39
C PRO A 70 6.46 0.72 13.46
N PRO A 71 5.12 0.88 13.49
CA PRO A 71 4.42 1.93 12.76
C PRO A 71 5.04 3.30 12.98
N VAL A 72 5.19 4.05 11.89
CA VAL A 72 5.71 5.41 11.90
C VAL A 72 4.53 6.36 11.98
N VAL A 73 4.57 7.26 12.95
CA VAL A 73 3.54 8.28 13.17
C VAL A 73 4.21 9.65 13.15
N TYR A 74 3.60 10.58 12.44
CA TYR A 74 4.02 11.97 12.40
C TYR A 74 2.83 12.89 12.64
N ARG A 75 3.08 13.98 13.37
CA ARG A 75 2.11 15.05 13.59
C ARG A 75 2.85 16.39 13.57
N GLY A 76 2.43 17.27 12.67
CA GLY A 76 3.07 18.56 12.46
C GLY A 76 2.79 19.12 11.06
N GLU A 77 3.36 20.29 10.81
CA GLU A 77 3.29 20.95 9.51
C GLU A 77 4.04 20.15 8.43
N ASN A 78 3.69 20.34 7.15
CA ASN A 78 4.34 19.66 6.02
C ASN A 78 4.26 18.12 6.11
N ALA A 79 3.19 17.59 6.69
CA ALA A 79 3.01 16.15 6.90
C ALA A 79 3.16 15.32 5.61
N VAL A 80 2.64 15.81 4.48
CA VAL A 80 2.77 15.14 3.18
C VAL A 80 4.22 15.08 2.70
N ASP A 81 4.98 16.17 2.86
CA ASP A 81 6.39 16.21 2.43
C ASP A 81 7.21 15.22 3.27
N HIS A 82 7.04 15.25 4.59
CA HIS A 82 7.70 14.32 5.51
C HIS A 82 7.30 12.86 5.25
N PHE A 83 6.03 12.62 4.88
CA PHE A 83 5.55 11.30 4.49
C PHE A 83 6.28 10.79 3.24
N LEU A 84 6.33 11.59 2.18
CA LEU A 84 6.96 11.22 0.91
C LEU A 84 8.46 10.98 1.07
N GLU A 85 9.14 11.84 1.84
CA GLU A 85 10.56 11.64 2.17
C GLU A 85 10.82 10.32 2.89
N ASN A 86 9.95 9.94 3.84
CA ASN A 86 10.09 8.69 4.57
C ASN A 86 9.76 7.48 3.69
N LEU A 87 8.74 7.56 2.83
CA LEU A 87 8.44 6.49 1.88
C LEU A 87 9.56 6.25 0.88
N ILE A 88 10.24 7.31 0.43
CA ILE A 88 11.41 7.16 -0.47
C ILE A 88 12.54 6.41 0.24
N LYS A 89 12.77 6.67 1.54
CA LYS A 89 13.73 5.89 2.34
C LYS A 89 13.30 4.42 2.47
N GLU A 90 12.01 4.15 2.71
CA GLU A 90 11.51 2.76 2.71
C GLU A 90 11.73 2.08 1.35
N GLU A 91 11.45 2.79 0.26
CA GLU A 91 11.64 2.29 -1.10
C GLU A 91 13.09 1.86 -1.31
N GLU A 92 14.05 2.70 -0.96
CA GLU A 92 15.48 2.42 -1.10
C GLU A 92 15.91 1.21 -0.26
N GLU A 93 15.50 1.14 1.00
CA GLU A 93 15.79 0.02 1.89
C GLU A 93 15.20 -1.29 1.34
N ILE A 94 13.91 -1.28 0.97
CA ILE A 94 13.22 -2.47 0.46
C ILE A 94 13.86 -2.93 -0.84
N LEU A 95 14.10 -2.03 -1.80
CA LEU A 95 14.73 -2.39 -3.07
C LEU A 95 16.14 -2.93 -2.87
N ASN A 96 16.90 -2.44 -1.89
CA ASN A 96 18.21 -2.99 -1.57
C ASN A 96 18.10 -4.43 -1.04
N ILE A 97 17.10 -4.73 -0.22
CA ILE A 97 16.82 -6.11 0.22
C ILE A 97 16.45 -6.99 -0.98
N LEU A 98 15.54 -6.54 -1.83
CA LEU A 98 15.05 -7.31 -2.99
C LEU A 98 16.12 -7.55 -4.06
N LYS A 99 17.15 -6.70 -4.15
CA LYS A 99 18.30 -6.90 -5.06
C LYS A 99 19.20 -8.06 -4.62
N ASN A 100 19.22 -8.38 -3.32
CA ASN A 100 20.08 -9.42 -2.77
C ASN A 100 19.38 -10.78 -2.84
N VAL A 101 19.56 -11.48 -3.96
CA VAL A 101 19.02 -12.83 -4.16
C VAL A 101 19.71 -13.82 -3.22
N LYS A 102 18.94 -14.49 -2.37
CA LYS A 102 19.48 -15.53 -1.48
C LYS A 102 19.90 -16.76 -2.28
N PRO A 103 21.07 -17.35 -1.98
CA PRO A 103 21.47 -18.61 -2.59
C PRO A 103 20.44 -19.71 -2.36
N MET A 104 20.26 -20.56 -3.37
CA MET A 104 19.34 -21.68 -3.31
C MET A 104 19.72 -22.69 -2.22
N LEU A 105 18.77 -23.00 -1.35
CA LEU A 105 18.83 -24.08 -0.38
C LEU A 105 18.40 -25.38 -1.08
N PHE A 106 19.38 -26.25 -1.37
CA PHE A 106 19.17 -27.44 -2.19
C PHE A 106 19.52 -28.73 -1.44
N SER A 107 18.55 -29.20 -0.64
CA SER A 107 18.64 -30.45 0.13
C SER A 107 18.68 -31.68 -0.77
N ASP A 108 19.00 -32.85 -0.21
CA ASP A 108 18.98 -34.11 -0.96
C ASP A 108 17.57 -34.52 -1.40
N GLU A 109 16.55 -34.15 -0.63
CA GLU A 109 15.14 -34.29 -1.02
C GLU A 109 14.83 -33.42 -2.25
N ASN A 110 15.26 -32.15 -2.27
CA ASN A 110 15.07 -31.26 -3.42
C ASN A 110 15.81 -31.77 -4.67
N LYS A 111 16.99 -32.39 -4.50
CA LYS A 111 17.70 -33.05 -5.61
C LYS A 111 16.91 -34.21 -6.19
N LEU A 112 16.27 -35.01 -5.32
CA LEU A 112 15.46 -36.15 -5.74
C LEU A 112 14.19 -35.69 -6.46
N ASP A 113 13.49 -34.70 -5.90
CA ASP A 113 12.34 -34.05 -6.55
C ASP A 113 12.72 -33.54 -7.95
N PHE A 114 13.76 -32.71 -8.03
CA PHE A 114 14.23 -32.15 -9.28
C PHE A 114 14.59 -33.22 -10.33
N LYS A 115 15.24 -34.31 -9.89
CA LYS A 115 15.63 -35.42 -10.77
C LYS A 115 14.41 -36.15 -11.34
N ASN A 116 13.38 -36.33 -10.53
CA ASN A 116 12.17 -37.08 -10.88
C ASN A 116 11.09 -36.21 -11.55
N ALA A 117 11.21 -34.89 -11.47
CA ALA A 117 10.23 -33.96 -12.04
C ALA A 117 10.10 -34.11 -13.56
N THR A 118 8.86 -34.28 -14.01
CA THR A 118 8.45 -34.40 -15.41
C THR A 118 7.59 -33.23 -15.88
N ILE A 119 7.03 -32.44 -14.95
CA ILE A 119 6.12 -31.33 -15.18
C ILE A 119 6.72 -30.05 -14.60
N CYS A 120 6.57 -28.93 -15.30
CA CYS A 120 6.97 -27.61 -14.82
C CYS A 120 6.03 -27.15 -13.71
N HIS A 121 6.57 -26.77 -12.55
CA HIS A 121 5.74 -26.31 -11.42
C HIS A 121 5.08 -24.93 -11.65
N ILE A 122 5.49 -24.18 -12.69
CA ILE A 122 5.01 -22.82 -12.97
C ILE A 122 3.84 -22.85 -13.94
N CYS A 123 4.04 -23.47 -15.12
CA CYS A 123 3.05 -23.51 -16.19
C CYS A 123 2.29 -24.84 -16.27
N GLU A 124 2.64 -25.81 -15.43
CA GLU A 124 2.00 -27.14 -15.35
C GLU A 124 2.10 -27.99 -16.64
N LYS A 125 2.98 -27.61 -17.58
CA LYS A 125 3.24 -28.34 -18.83
C LYS A 125 4.46 -29.28 -18.71
N PRO A 126 4.54 -30.36 -19.52
CA PRO A 126 5.68 -31.29 -19.50
C PRO A 126 7.03 -30.60 -19.77
N LEU A 127 8.08 -30.99 -19.03
CA LEU A 127 9.42 -30.39 -19.13
C LEU A 127 10.16 -30.83 -20.41
N LEU A 128 9.97 -32.07 -20.87
CA LEU A 128 10.55 -32.63 -22.10
C LEU A 128 12.07 -32.42 -22.26
N GLY A 129 12.81 -32.33 -21.13
CA GLY A 129 14.26 -32.10 -21.10
C GLY A 129 14.69 -30.65 -20.85
N ASP A 130 13.81 -29.66 -21.02
CA ASP A 130 14.04 -28.29 -20.55
C ASP A 130 13.70 -28.20 -19.07
N ARG A 131 14.73 -28.34 -18.24
CA ARG A 131 14.59 -28.48 -16.79
C ARG A 131 15.65 -27.67 -16.04
N VAL A 132 15.22 -26.56 -15.48
CA VAL A 132 16.01 -25.70 -14.59
C VAL A 132 15.40 -25.67 -13.19
N ARG A 133 16.20 -25.25 -12.20
CA ARG A 133 15.79 -25.16 -10.79
C ARG A 133 15.30 -23.76 -10.50
N ASP A 134 14.02 -23.61 -10.15
CA ASP A 134 13.47 -22.36 -9.62
C ASP A 134 13.64 -22.30 -8.10
N HIS A 135 13.84 -21.10 -7.57
CA HIS A 135 13.88 -20.86 -6.14
C HIS A 135 13.38 -19.49 -5.77
N ASP A 136 12.91 -19.39 -4.53
CA ASP A 136 12.52 -18.13 -3.93
C ASP A 136 13.76 -17.25 -3.66
N HIS A 137 13.80 -16.07 -4.27
CA HIS A 137 14.93 -15.14 -4.10
C HIS A 137 15.02 -14.52 -2.69
N LEU A 138 13.96 -14.58 -1.87
CA LEU A 138 13.93 -14.03 -0.51
C LEU A 138 14.30 -15.05 0.56
N THR A 139 13.92 -16.31 0.36
CA THR A 139 14.17 -17.39 1.35
C THR A 139 15.28 -18.34 0.91
N GLY A 140 15.58 -18.40 -0.38
CA GLY A 140 16.46 -19.41 -0.98
C GLY A 140 15.75 -20.75 -1.20
N ALA A 141 14.50 -20.91 -0.79
CA ALA A 141 13.80 -22.18 -0.87
C ALA A 141 13.58 -22.60 -2.33
N TYR A 142 14.00 -23.82 -2.67
CA TYR A 142 13.69 -24.44 -3.95
C TYR A 142 12.16 -24.57 -4.11
N ARG A 143 11.64 -24.15 -5.26
CA ARG A 143 10.20 -24.16 -5.55
C ARG A 143 9.79 -25.31 -6.46
N GLY A 144 10.69 -25.73 -7.35
CA GLY A 144 10.44 -26.84 -8.25
C GLY A 144 11.28 -26.80 -9.52
N ALA A 145 11.07 -27.82 -10.34
CA ALA A 145 11.61 -27.87 -11.69
C ALA A 145 10.75 -27.03 -12.64
N ALA A 146 11.39 -26.21 -13.47
CA ALA A 146 10.70 -25.34 -14.41
C ALA A 146 11.36 -25.38 -15.79
N HIS A 147 10.61 -24.98 -16.82
CA HIS A 147 11.20 -24.57 -18.10
C HIS A 147 12.09 -23.35 -17.90
N ASN A 148 13.16 -23.24 -18.69
CA ASN A 148 14.08 -22.12 -18.59
C ASN A 148 13.36 -20.76 -18.77
N ILE A 149 12.43 -20.67 -19.73
CA ILE A 149 11.68 -19.44 -19.99
C ILE A 149 10.69 -19.10 -18.86
N CYS A 150 10.02 -20.12 -18.29
CA CYS A 150 9.14 -19.94 -17.14
C CYS A 150 9.93 -19.38 -15.96
N ASN A 151 11.07 -19.98 -15.65
CA ASN A 151 11.96 -19.55 -14.57
C ASN A 151 12.47 -18.11 -14.74
N ILE A 152 12.93 -17.73 -15.94
CA ILE A 152 13.41 -16.36 -16.20
C ILE A 152 12.30 -15.32 -16.02
N ASN A 153 11.05 -15.66 -16.37
CA ASN A 153 9.93 -14.75 -16.27
C ASN A 153 9.28 -14.73 -14.88
N TYR A 154 9.46 -15.77 -14.08
CA TYR A 154 8.87 -15.93 -12.74
C TYR A 154 9.64 -15.14 -11.69
N THR A 155 9.61 -13.81 -11.84
CA THR A 155 10.40 -12.88 -11.03
C THR A 155 9.53 -12.04 -10.10
N LEU A 156 10.11 -11.66 -8.96
CA LEU A 156 9.45 -10.77 -8.01
C LEU A 156 9.10 -9.43 -8.65
N ALA A 157 7.88 -8.97 -8.39
CA ALA A 157 7.47 -7.63 -8.75
C ALA A 157 8.37 -6.59 -8.09
N LYS A 158 8.81 -5.60 -8.87
CA LYS A 158 9.71 -4.54 -8.39
C LYS A 158 8.97 -3.35 -7.78
N HIS A 159 7.64 -3.33 -7.81
CA HIS A 159 6.85 -2.25 -7.23
C HIS A 159 6.48 -2.57 -5.78
N ILE A 160 6.30 -1.53 -4.97
CA ILE A 160 5.94 -1.60 -3.55
C ILE A 160 4.58 -0.92 -3.42
N PRO A 161 3.50 -1.68 -3.18
CA PRO A 161 2.18 -1.12 -2.96
C PRO A 161 2.16 -0.21 -1.73
N VAL A 162 1.59 0.97 -1.89
CA VAL A 162 1.21 1.89 -0.81
C VAL A 162 -0.31 1.97 -0.81
N ILE A 163 -0.92 1.34 0.17
CA ILE A 163 -2.36 1.16 0.26
C ILE A 163 -2.92 2.16 1.26
N ILE A 164 -3.82 3.02 0.78
CA ILE A 164 -4.56 3.99 1.58
C ILE A 164 -6.05 3.80 1.29
N HIS A 165 -6.88 3.76 2.33
CA HIS A 165 -8.32 3.52 2.15
C HIS A 165 -9.02 4.81 1.72
N ASN A 166 -9.78 4.75 0.62
CA ASN A 166 -10.39 5.93 0.00
C ASN A 166 -9.38 6.95 -0.55
N LEU A 167 -8.18 6.48 -0.94
CA LEU A 167 -7.11 7.30 -1.52
C LEU A 167 -7.63 8.21 -2.65
N ARG A 168 -8.40 7.63 -3.58
CA ARG A 168 -8.92 8.32 -4.77
C ARG A 168 -9.92 9.42 -4.42
N GLY A 169 -10.58 9.32 -3.26
CA GLY A 169 -11.58 10.28 -2.81
C GLY A 169 -11.00 11.44 -2.01
N TYR A 170 -9.81 11.29 -1.42
CA TYR A 170 -9.27 12.26 -0.47
C TYR A 170 -7.75 12.41 -0.56
N ASP A 171 -6.97 11.48 -0.01
CA ASP A 171 -5.52 11.66 0.22
C ASP A 171 -4.69 11.84 -1.06
N SER A 172 -5.17 11.32 -2.19
CA SER A 172 -4.48 11.48 -3.47
C SER A 172 -4.32 12.94 -3.87
N HIS A 173 -5.28 13.80 -3.50
CA HIS A 173 -5.20 15.25 -3.77
C HIS A 173 -4.09 15.90 -2.94
N LEU A 174 -4.01 15.56 -1.65
CA LEU A 174 -2.97 16.05 -0.74
C LEU A 174 -1.58 15.61 -1.22
N ILE A 175 -1.43 14.33 -1.54
CA ILE A 175 -0.16 13.77 -2.02
C ILE A 175 0.25 14.46 -3.33
N MET A 176 -0.65 14.56 -4.29
CA MET A 176 -0.32 15.05 -5.63
C MET A 176 0.09 16.52 -5.67
N GLN A 177 -0.35 17.34 -4.70
CA GLN A 177 0.14 18.71 -4.52
C GLN A 177 1.64 18.77 -4.17
N SER A 178 2.15 17.76 -3.45
CA SER A 178 3.56 17.69 -3.04
C SER A 178 4.44 16.88 -3.99
N VAL A 179 3.87 16.07 -4.88
CA VAL A 179 4.65 15.22 -5.80
C VAL A 179 5.62 16.01 -6.68
N GLY A 180 5.26 17.24 -7.09
CA GLY A 180 6.13 18.11 -7.89
C GLY A 180 7.44 18.51 -7.18
N LYS A 181 7.53 18.36 -5.85
CA LYS A 181 8.75 18.62 -5.07
C LYS A 181 9.74 17.46 -5.13
N ILE A 182 9.27 16.25 -5.46
CA ILE A 182 10.12 15.05 -5.53
C ILE A 182 11.00 15.12 -6.78
N LYS A 183 12.31 15.09 -6.55
CA LYS A 183 13.31 15.05 -7.62
C LYS A 183 13.78 13.61 -7.85
N ASN A 184 14.21 13.31 -9.07
CA ASN A 184 14.88 12.05 -9.44
C ASN A 184 14.03 10.77 -9.27
N LYS A 185 12.70 10.87 -9.29
CA LYS A 185 11.79 9.71 -9.33
C LYS A 185 10.85 9.87 -10.52
N ASN A 186 10.66 8.78 -11.26
CA ASN A 186 9.67 8.76 -12.34
C ASN A 186 8.28 8.72 -11.73
N ILE A 187 7.42 9.64 -12.17
CA ILE A 187 6.02 9.67 -11.78
C ILE A 187 5.21 9.10 -12.94
N THR A 188 4.38 8.10 -12.64
CA THR A 188 3.44 7.54 -13.61
C THR A 188 2.05 7.54 -12.99
N CYS A 189 1.02 7.69 -13.82
CA CYS A 189 -0.34 7.80 -13.35
C CYS A 189 -1.31 7.11 -14.31
N ILE A 190 -2.29 6.41 -13.75
CA ILE A 190 -3.44 5.87 -14.46
C ILE A 190 -4.65 6.70 -14.01
N PRO A 191 -4.97 7.79 -14.72
CA PRO A 191 -6.12 8.62 -14.38
C PRO A 191 -7.42 7.91 -14.74
N SER A 192 -8.45 8.11 -13.91
CA SER A 192 -9.84 7.80 -14.29
C SER A 192 -10.52 9.00 -14.96
N ASN A 193 -10.16 10.20 -14.54
CA ASN A 193 -10.52 11.49 -15.13
C ASN A 193 -9.44 12.52 -14.71
N SER A 194 -9.68 13.81 -14.96
CA SER A 194 -8.72 14.89 -14.65
C SER A 194 -8.46 15.11 -13.16
N GLU A 195 -9.33 14.62 -12.27
CA GLU A 195 -9.24 14.86 -10.82
C GLU A 195 -8.93 13.59 -10.03
N LYS A 196 -9.36 12.43 -10.53
CA LYS A 196 -9.33 11.16 -9.82
C LYS A 196 -8.41 10.17 -10.51
N TYR A 197 -7.54 9.57 -9.72
CA TYR A 197 -6.55 8.60 -10.19
C TYR A 197 -6.92 7.18 -9.74
N ILE A 198 -6.84 6.20 -10.65
CA ILE A 198 -7.02 4.78 -10.32
C ILE A 198 -5.80 4.30 -9.53
N SER A 199 -4.60 4.66 -10.00
CA SER A 199 -3.33 4.43 -9.34
C SER A 199 -2.33 5.45 -9.84
N PHE A 200 -1.35 5.80 -9.01
CA PHE A 200 -0.16 6.53 -9.43
C PHE A 200 1.07 5.90 -8.78
N SER A 201 2.23 6.08 -9.39
CA SER A 201 3.50 5.57 -8.85
C SER A 201 4.54 6.68 -8.81
N ILE A 202 5.36 6.64 -7.77
CA ILE A 202 6.52 7.51 -7.56
C ILE A 202 7.72 6.59 -7.42
N GLY A 203 8.53 6.48 -8.47
CA GLY A 203 9.53 5.42 -8.58
C GLY A 203 8.86 4.05 -8.55
N SER A 204 9.25 3.23 -7.58
CA SER A 204 8.72 1.88 -7.36
C SER A 204 7.54 1.86 -6.40
N LEU A 205 7.24 2.96 -5.70
CA LEU A 205 6.08 3.07 -4.81
C LEU A 205 4.82 3.21 -5.66
N ARG A 206 3.88 2.28 -5.53
CA ARG A 206 2.62 2.26 -6.27
C ARG A 206 1.45 2.50 -5.33
N PHE A 207 0.83 3.67 -5.44
CA PHE A 207 -0.30 4.06 -4.61
C PHE A 207 -1.59 3.43 -5.13
N LEU A 208 -2.33 2.79 -4.21
CA LEU A 208 -3.54 2.05 -4.49
C LEU A 208 -4.63 2.41 -3.46
N ASP A 209 -5.86 2.47 -3.95
CA ASP A 209 -7.04 2.72 -3.14
C ASP A 209 -7.67 1.39 -2.71
N SER A 210 -7.62 1.06 -1.41
CA SER A 210 -8.22 -0.20 -0.94
C SER A 210 -9.74 -0.23 -1.06
N LEU A 211 -10.42 0.93 -1.11
CA LEU A 211 -11.87 1.00 -1.25
C LEU A 211 -12.36 0.43 -2.60
N GLN A 212 -11.51 0.42 -3.63
CA GLN A 212 -11.83 -0.17 -4.93
C GLN A 212 -11.92 -1.70 -4.89
N PHE A 213 -11.24 -2.34 -3.93
CA PHE A 213 -11.25 -3.79 -3.75
C PHE A 213 -12.15 -4.21 -2.58
N LEU A 214 -12.25 -3.35 -1.56
CA LEU A 214 -13.01 -3.54 -0.33
C LEU A 214 -14.03 -2.41 -0.20
N ASN A 215 -15.12 -2.49 -0.95
CA ASN A 215 -16.11 -1.42 -1.09
C ASN A 215 -17.05 -1.29 0.14
N ALA A 216 -16.46 -0.96 1.29
CA ALA A 216 -17.12 -0.69 2.55
C ALA A 216 -16.21 0.18 3.43
N SER A 217 -16.78 0.89 4.41
CA SER A 217 -15.98 1.62 5.39
C SER A 217 -15.10 0.68 6.21
N LEU A 218 -13.95 1.18 6.69
CA LEU A 218 -13.09 0.43 7.61
C LEU A 218 -13.86 -0.09 8.84
N GLU A 219 -14.77 0.70 9.40
CA GLU A 219 -15.65 0.29 10.50
C GLU A 219 -16.45 -0.98 10.17
N LYS A 220 -17.09 -1.02 8.99
CA LYS A 220 -17.86 -2.18 8.54
C LYS A 220 -16.97 -3.38 8.21
N LEU A 221 -15.76 -3.13 7.69
CA LEU A 221 -14.80 -4.20 7.40
C LEU A 221 -14.31 -4.84 8.70
N VAL A 222 -13.95 -4.03 9.69
CA VAL A 222 -13.50 -4.50 11.00
C VAL A 222 -14.62 -5.21 11.76
N SER A 223 -15.87 -4.73 11.69
CA SER A 223 -17.01 -5.40 12.35
C SER A 223 -17.30 -6.81 11.82
N ASN A 224 -16.84 -7.13 10.61
CA ASN A 224 -17.00 -8.46 10.00
C ASN A 224 -15.84 -9.42 10.33
N LEU A 225 -14.83 -8.97 11.07
CA LEU A 225 -13.68 -9.78 11.45
C LEU A 225 -13.79 -10.23 12.91
N GLU A 226 -13.33 -11.45 13.18
CA GLU A 226 -13.06 -11.89 14.54
C GLU A 226 -11.81 -11.18 15.09
N LYS A 227 -11.77 -10.91 16.40
CA LYS A 227 -10.61 -10.26 17.04
C LYS A 227 -9.30 -11.01 16.81
N THR A 228 -9.37 -12.34 16.73
CA THR A 228 -8.24 -13.24 16.43
C THR A 228 -7.63 -12.99 15.05
N GLN A 229 -8.40 -12.45 14.10
CA GLN A 229 -7.93 -12.12 12.75
C GLN A 229 -7.20 -10.77 12.70
N LEU A 230 -7.37 -9.91 13.71
CA LEU A 230 -6.68 -8.62 13.83
C LEU A 230 -5.31 -8.77 14.48
N LYS A 231 -4.50 -9.70 13.96
CA LYS A 231 -3.22 -10.10 14.54
C LYS A 231 -2.26 -8.91 14.70
N LEU A 232 -2.08 -8.13 13.64
CA LEU A 232 -1.20 -6.94 13.65
C LEU A 232 -1.64 -5.90 14.69
N THR A 233 -2.93 -5.60 14.74
CA THR A 233 -3.50 -4.67 15.74
C THR A 233 -3.29 -5.19 17.15
N SER A 234 -3.54 -6.48 17.36
CA SER A 234 -3.41 -7.15 18.66
C SER A 234 -1.96 -7.17 19.15
N ASP A 235 -1.02 -7.49 18.26
CA ASP A 235 0.41 -7.55 18.58
C ASP A 235 0.96 -6.16 18.95
N PHE A 236 0.50 -5.10 18.26
CA PHE A 236 0.97 -3.74 18.50
C PHE A 236 0.34 -3.09 19.73
N PHE A 237 -0.99 -3.16 19.87
CA PHE A 237 -1.73 -2.47 20.93
C PHE A 237 -1.96 -3.32 22.18
N LYS A 238 -1.72 -4.63 22.12
CA LYS A 238 -1.76 -5.57 23.25
C LYS A 238 -3.04 -5.44 24.07
N ASP A 239 -2.94 -4.84 25.26
CA ASP A 239 -4.03 -4.63 26.22
C ASP A 239 -5.11 -3.65 25.73
N LYS A 240 -4.81 -2.86 24.69
CA LYS A 240 -5.74 -1.86 24.13
C LYS A 240 -6.46 -2.32 22.88
N THR A 241 -6.31 -3.58 22.48
CA THR A 241 -6.91 -4.13 21.25
C THR A 241 -8.42 -3.88 21.19
N ASP A 242 -9.12 -4.09 22.31
CA ASP A 242 -10.57 -3.87 22.39
C ASP A 242 -10.98 -2.41 22.13
N LEU A 243 -10.12 -1.45 22.41
CA LEU A 243 -10.35 -0.05 22.05
C LEU A 243 -10.14 0.18 20.54
N MET A 244 -9.10 -0.46 19.99
CA MET A 244 -8.63 -0.22 18.61
C MET A 244 -9.49 -0.89 17.53
N VAL A 245 -10.38 -1.81 17.89
CA VAL A 245 -11.35 -2.38 16.94
C VAL A 245 -12.55 -1.47 16.68
N HIS A 246 -12.71 -0.41 17.46
CA HIS A 246 -13.79 0.55 17.29
C HIS A 246 -13.31 1.77 16.51
N LYS A 247 -14.23 2.38 15.76
CA LYS A 247 -13.96 3.65 15.08
C LYS A 247 -13.75 4.74 16.14
N GLY A 248 -12.59 5.39 16.09
CA GLY A 248 -12.32 6.57 16.90
C GLY A 248 -13.13 7.78 16.44
N ILE A 249 -13.51 8.64 17.38
CA ILE A 249 -14.14 9.94 17.06
C ILE A 249 -13.05 11.00 17.04
N TYR A 250 -12.88 11.66 15.90
CA TYR A 250 -11.97 12.79 15.71
C TYR A 250 -12.79 14.05 15.43
N PRO A 251 -12.67 15.13 16.23
CA PRO A 251 -13.49 16.32 16.10
C PRO A 251 -12.98 17.22 14.96
N TYR A 252 -13.25 16.85 13.71
CA TYR A 252 -12.69 17.51 12.53
C TYR A 252 -13.01 19.01 12.46
N GLU A 253 -14.23 19.42 12.78
CA GLU A 253 -14.61 20.85 12.79
C GLU A 253 -13.89 21.65 13.89
N TYR A 254 -13.58 20.98 15.00
CA TYR A 254 -12.75 21.58 16.03
C TYR A 254 -11.31 21.70 15.57
N MET A 255 -10.76 20.75 14.84
CA MET A 255 -9.35 20.73 14.47
C MET A 255 -9.06 21.63 13.26
N ASP A 256 -8.97 22.94 13.48
CA ASP A 256 -8.78 23.97 12.43
C ASP A 256 -7.40 24.65 12.44
N ASN A 257 -6.53 24.34 13.40
CA ASN A 257 -5.17 24.89 13.47
C ASN A 257 -4.23 24.01 14.31
N PHE A 258 -2.92 24.17 14.11
CA PHE A 258 -1.89 23.36 14.80
C PHE A 258 -1.78 23.63 16.32
N GLN A 259 -2.20 24.80 16.81
CA GLN A 259 -2.09 25.11 18.24
C GLN A 259 -3.01 24.21 19.08
N LYS A 260 -4.12 23.72 18.49
CA LYS A 260 -5.07 22.80 19.15
C LYS A 260 -4.42 21.49 19.61
N PHE A 261 -3.34 21.04 18.97
CA PHE A 261 -2.58 19.87 19.44
C PHE A 261 -1.85 20.09 20.77
N SER A 262 -1.66 21.33 21.20
CA SER A 262 -1.00 21.70 22.45
C SER A 262 -1.98 21.90 23.61
N GLU A 263 -3.28 21.82 23.35
CA GLU A 263 -4.30 21.93 24.37
C GLU A 263 -4.22 20.74 25.33
N ARG A 264 -4.50 21.01 26.61
CA ARG A 264 -4.39 20.01 27.68
C ARG A 264 -5.74 19.39 28.08
N HIS A 265 -6.82 19.80 27.43
CA HIS A 265 -8.17 19.35 27.71
C HIS A 265 -8.86 18.98 26.39
N LEU A 266 -9.75 18.01 26.45
CA LEU A 266 -10.61 17.68 25.31
C LEU A 266 -11.56 18.85 25.03
N PRO A 267 -11.96 19.03 23.76
CA PRO A 267 -12.91 20.07 23.44
C PRO A 267 -14.31 19.73 24.01
N PRO A 268 -15.23 20.71 24.07
CA PRO A 268 -16.60 20.46 24.51
C PRO A 268 -17.28 19.39 23.64
N LYS A 269 -18.18 18.59 24.22
CA LYS A 269 -18.86 17.48 23.51
C LYS A 269 -19.62 17.97 22.27
N GLU A 270 -20.09 19.21 22.31
CA GLU A 270 -20.83 19.89 21.25
C GLU A 270 -19.99 20.12 19.99
N THR A 271 -18.67 19.98 20.07
CA THR A 271 -17.74 20.17 18.94
C THR A 271 -17.22 18.87 18.34
N PHE A 272 -17.69 17.72 18.85
CA PHE A 272 -17.33 16.38 18.34
C PHE A 272 -18.27 15.89 17.22
N PHE A 273 -19.40 16.55 16.99
CA PHE A 273 -20.47 16.10 16.10
C PHE A 273 -20.92 17.21 15.15
#